data_AF-A0A329SKW6-F1
#
_entry.id   AF-A0A329SKW6-F1
#
_cell.length_a   1.000
_cell.length_b   1.000
_cell.length_c   1.000
_cell.angle_alpha   90.00
_cell.angle_beta   90.00
_cell.angle_gamma   90.00
#
_symmetry.space_group_name_H-M   'P 1'
#
loop_
_entity.id
_entity.type
_entity.pdbx_description
1 polymer ?
#
loop_
_entity_poly.entity_id
_entity_poly.type
_entity_poly.pdbx_seq_one_letter_code
_entity_poly.pdbx_strand_id
1 'polypeptide(L)'
;MLKRAYRRKGLLELLANEPVMTTLQLRQFGDPKRQITAPSATPDQLVEVKNLMHLLKDAGLVAGGLDADDLLDFNINDIRAASSELYRWL
;
A
#
# COMPACT_ATOMS: atom_id res chain seq x y z
N MET A 1 -20.14 2.78 -13.80
CA MET A 1 -20.27 2.58 -12.33
C MET A 1 -19.69 1.25 -11.85
N LEU A 2 -19.92 0.13 -12.55
CA LEU A 2 -19.47 -1.21 -12.11
C LEU A 2 -17.94 -1.36 -11.93
N LYS A 3 -17.12 -0.79 -12.84
CA LYS A 3 -15.66 -0.87 -12.75
C LYS A 3 -15.07 -0.25 -11.46
N ARG A 4 -15.64 0.86 -10.97
CA ARG A 4 -15.17 1.54 -9.75
C ARG A 4 -15.57 0.76 -8.49
N ALA A 5 -16.78 0.20 -8.48
CA ALA A 5 -17.24 -0.66 -7.39
C ALA A 5 -16.42 -1.96 -7.29
N TYR A 6 -16.12 -2.58 -8.44
CA TYR A 6 -15.27 -3.77 -8.50
C TYR A 6 -13.85 -3.50 -7.99
N ARG A 7 -13.20 -2.42 -8.45
CA ARG A 7 -11.88 -2.02 -7.95
C ARG A 7 -11.89 -1.71 -6.45
N ARG A 8 -12.90 -0.99 -5.96
CA ARG A 8 -13.02 -0.72 -4.52
C ARG A 8 -13.17 -2.00 -3.70
N LYS A 9 -13.95 -2.97 -4.18
CA LYS A 9 -14.09 -4.26 -3.49
C LYS A 9 -12.76 -5.01 -3.43
N GLY A 10 -12.06 -5.14 -4.56
CA GLY A 10 -10.75 -5.80 -4.60
C GLY A 10 -9.69 -5.08 -3.75
N LEU A 11 -9.71 -3.74 -3.72
CA LEU A 11 -8.84 -2.97 -2.84
C LEU A 11 -9.14 -3.26 -1.36
N LEU A 12 -10.41 -3.28 -0.95
CA LEU A 12 -10.77 -3.59 0.44
C LEU A 12 -10.38 -5.03 0.83
N GLU A 13 -10.52 -5.99 -0.10
CA GLU A 13 -10.07 -7.37 0.10
C GLU A 13 -8.54 -7.45 0.24
N LEU A 14 -7.78 -6.71 -0.58
CA LEU A 14 -6.33 -6.60 -0.45
C LEU A 14 -5.94 -6.06 0.93
N LEU A 15 -6.53 -4.93 1.34
CA LEU A 15 -6.22 -4.29 2.61
C LEU A 15 -6.52 -5.18 3.83
N ALA A 16 -7.46 -6.12 3.70
CA ALA A 16 -7.86 -7.03 4.76
C ALA A 16 -7.06 -8.35 4.80
N ASN A 17 -6.40 -8.74 3.70
CA ASN A 17 -5.76 -10.06 3.60
C ASN A 17 -4.23 -9.99 3.40
N GLU A 18 -3.70 -8.90 2.84
CA GLU A 18 -2.25 -8.78 2.64
C GLU A 18 -1.53 -8.48 3.96
N PRO A 19 -0.54 -9.30 4.39
CA PRO A 19 0.11 -9.17 5.70
C PRO A 19 0.69 -7.79 5.99
N VAL A 20 1.31 -7.18 4.98
CA VAL A 20 1.87 -5.82 5.08
C VAL A 20 0.75 -4.80 5.30
N MET A 21 -0.37 -4.94 4.57
CA MET A 21 -1.51 -4.02 4.64
C MET A 21 -2.30 -4.14 5.94
N THR A 22 -2.46 -5.37 6.43
CA THR A 22 -3.14 -5.65 7.71
C THR A 22 -2.34 -5.14 8.88
N THR A 23 -1.00 -5.28 8.83
CA THR A 23 -0.10 -4.76 9.88
C THR A 23 -0.13 -3.24 9.92
N LEU A 24 -0.17 -2.60 8.74
CA LEU A 24 -0.36 -1.15 8.61
C LEU A 24 -1.76 -0.67 9.02
N GLN A 25 -2.72 -1.58 9.21
CA GLN A 25 -4.12 -1.29 9.51
C GLN A 25 -4.68 -0.19 8.58
N LEU A 26 -4.41 -0.33 7.29
CA LEU A 26 -4.69 0.72 6.31
C LEU A 26 -6.19 1.00 6.23
N ARG A 27 -6.51 2.30 6.22
CA ARG A 27 -7.86 2.78 6.03
C ARG A 27 -7.91 3.78 4.88
N GLN A 28 -9.00 3.72 4.12
CA GLN A 28 -9.25 4.70 3.07
C GLN A 28 -9.67 6.03 3.71
N PHE A 29 -8.84 7.05 3.52
CA PHE A 29 -9.04 8.38 4.07
C PHE A 29 -9.53 9.39 3.02
N GLY A 30 -9.26 9.15 1.74
CA GLY A 30 -9.71 10.02 0.66
C GLY A 30 -9.71 9.37 -0.73
N ASP A 31 -10.03 10.17 -1.75
CA ASP A 31 -9.84 9.76 -3.13
C ASP A 31 -8.34 9.79 -3.49
N PRO A 32 -7.86 8.81 -4.29
CA PRO A 32 -6.49 8.79 -4.77
C PRO A 32 -6.19 10.02 -5.63
N LYS A 33 -4.92 10.45 -5.64
CA LYS A 33 -4.42 11.47 -6.54
C LYS A 33 -4.62 11.05 -8.00
N ARG A 34 -4.72 12.04 -8.90
CA ARG A 34 -4.88 11.81 -10.34
C ARG A 34 -3.73 11.01 -10.97
N GLN A 35 -2.53 11.13 -10.42
CA GLN A 35 -1.34 10.42 -10.87
C GLN A 35 -0.66 9.83 -9.64
N ILE A 36 -0.44 8.53 -9.70
CA ILE A 36 0.25 7.76 -8.68
C ILE A 36 1.48 7.16 -9.35
N THR A 37 2.63 7.30 -8.71
CA THR A 37 3.90 6.78 -9.24
C THR A 37 4.03 5.30 -8.88
N ALA A 38 4.46 4.49 -9.84
CA ALA A 38 4.74 3.08 -9.60
C ALA A 38 5.90 2.94 -8.59
N PRO A 39 5.82 1.98 -7.66
CA PRO A 39 6.93 1.70 -6.75
C PRO A 39 8.16 1.24 -7.55
N SER A 40 9.33 1.80 -7.22
CA SER A 40 10.60 1.42 -7.84
C SER A 40 11.33 0.40 -6.96
N ALA A 41 11.87 -0.64 -7.58
CA ALA A 41 12.66 -1.64 -6.88
C ALA A 41 14.05 -1.07 -6.53
N THR A 42 14.42 -1.12 -5.26
CA THR A 42 15.73 -0.74 -4.75
C THR A 42 16.29 -1.83 -3.84
N PRO A 43 17.63 -1.95 -3.71
CA PRO A 43 18.23 -2.89 -2.76
C PRO A 43 18.15 -2.40 -1.31
N ASP A 44 17.67 -1.16 -1.08
CA ASP A 44 17.62 -0.52 0.23
C ASP A 44 16.19 -0.64 0.80
N GLN A 45 16.08 -1.40 1.90
CA GLN A 45 14.80 -1.65 2.56
C GLN A 45 14.13 -0.37 3.05
N LEU A 46 14.88 0.60 3.57
CA LEU A 46 14.31 1.88 4.02
C LEU A 46 13.75 2.67 2.85
N VAL A 47 14.39 2.58 1.68
CA VAL A 47 13.88 3.21 0.47
C VAL A 47 12.60 2.53 0.00
N GLU A 48 12.50 1.21 0.04
CA GLU A 48 11.27 0.47 -0.28
C GLU A 48 10.11 0.82 0.67
N VAL A 49 10.38 0.88 1.97
CA VAL A 49 9.42 1.33 2.98
C VAL A 49 8.92 2.74 2.68
N LYS A 50 9.84 3.68 2.40
CA LYS A 50 9.47 5.06 2.05
C LYS A 50 8.63 5.11 0.76
N ASN A 51 8.97 4.29 -0.23
CA ASN A 51 8.22 4.20 -1.48
C ASN A 51 6.78 3.71 -1.22
N LEU A 52 6.60 2.67 -0.39
CA LEU A 52 5.28 2.19 0.02
C LEU A 52 4.50 3.30 0.75
N MET A 53 5.10 3.99 1.71
CA MET A 53 4.43 5.09 2.43
C MET A 53 4.00 6.22 1.49
N HIS A 54 4.83 6.56 0.50
CA HIS A 54 4.49 7.57 -0.50
C HIS A 54 3.30 7.12 -1.36
N LEU A 55 3.31 5.85 -1.80
CA LEU A 55 2.23 5.24 -2.57
C LEU A 55 0.91 5.28 -1.80
N LEU A 56 0.92 4.93 -0.50
CA LEU A 56 -0.26 4.96 0.36
C LEU A 56 -0.84 6.37 0.47
N LYS A 57 0.02 7.36 0.72
CA LYS A 57 -0.38 8.77 0.79
C LYS A 57 -1.01 9.24 -0.52
N ASP A 58 -0.41 8.89 -1.66
CA ASP A 58 -0.92 9.25 -2.97
C ASP A 58 -2.23 8.53 -3.31
N ALA A 59 -2.41 7.32 -2.79
CA ALA A 59 -3.64 6.55 -2.88
C ALA A 59 -4.78 7.07 -1.99
N GLY A 60 -4.51 8.04 -1.11
CA GLY A 60 -5.48 8.49 -0.10
C GLY A 60 -5.72 7.46 1.00
N LEU A 61 -4.73 6.60 1.25
CA LEU A 61 -4.71 5.60 2.32
C LEU A 61 -3.87 6.13 3.49
N VAL A 62 -4.32 5.84 4.71
CA VAL A 62 -3.62 6.20 5.95
C VAL A 62 -3.41 4.95 6.80
N ALA A 63 -2.22 4.82 7.38
CA ALA A 63 -1.91 3.77 8.35
C ALA A 63 -2.63 4.04 9.68
N GLY A 64 -3.25 2.99 10.23
CA GLY A 64 -4.17 3.10 11.35
C GLY A 64 -3.51 3.26 12.72
N GLY A 65 -2.22 2.93 12.84
CA GLY A 65 -1.49 2.98 14.11
C GLY A 65 -0.15 2.23 14.08
N LEU A 66 0.55 2.28 12.94
CA LEU A 66 1.76 1.50 12.69
C LEU A 66 2.95 1.99 13.56
N ASP A 67 3.70 1.06 14.13
CA ASP A 67 5.07 1.28 14.58
C ASP A 67 6.05 1.10 13.40
N ALA A 68 6.99 2.03 13.23
CA ALA A 68 7.97 1.96 12.14
C ALA A 68 8.80 0.67 12.19
N ASP A 69 8.99 0.11 13.40
CA ASP A 69 9.72 -1.13 13.62
C ASP A 69 8.97 -2.34 13.02
N ASP A 70 7.63 -2.41 13.13
CA ASP A 70 6.82 -3.48 12.53
C ASP A 70 6.99 -3.56 11.00
N LEU A 71 7.28 -2.43 10.36
CA LEU A 71 7.44 -2.35 8.90
C LEU A 71 8.85 -2.78 8.47
N LEU A 72 9.85 -2.58 9.33
CA LEU A 72 11.23 -3.01 9.12
C LEU A 72 11.42 -4.52 9.38
N ASP A 73 10.49 -5.15 10.09
CA ASP A 73 10.47 -6.60 10.28
C ASP A 73 10.01 -7.36 9.02
N PHE A 74 9.37 -6.69 8.05
CA PHE A 74 9.03 -7.33 6.77
C PHE A 74 10.24 -7.47 5.86
N ASN A 75 10.28 -8.58 5.13
CA ASN A 75 11.26 -8.75 4.07
C ASN A 75 11.05 -7.68 2.99
N ILE A 76 12.15 -7.16 2.45
CA ILE A 76 12.13 -6.21 1.33
C ILE A 76 11.28 -6.71 0.13
N ASN A 77 11.26 -8.02 -0.10
CA ASN A 77 10.45 -8.61 -1.16
C ASN A 77 8.95 -8.61 -0.84
N ASP A 78 8.57 -8.75 0.42
CA ASP A 78 7.16 -8.71 0.85
C ASP A 78 6.62 -7.28 0.70
N ILE A 79 7.42 -6.28 1.12
CA ILE A 79 7.10 -4.86 0.93
C ILE A 79 6.94 -4.52 -0.56
N ARG A 80 7.83 -5.04 -1.41
CA ARG A 80 7.77 -4.80 -2.86
C ARG A 80 6.58 -5.48 -3.52
N ALA A 81 6.27 -6.71 -3.12
CA ALA A 81 5.11 -7.45 -3.61
C ALA A 81 3.82 -6.72 -3.23
N ALA A 82 3.66 -6.36 -1.96
CA ALA A 82 2.53 -5.61 -1.45
C ALA A 82 2.37 -4.25 -2.16
N SER A 83 3.46 -3.49 -2.35
CA SER A 83 3.44 -2.22 -3.09
C SER A 83 2.99 -2.40 -4.54
N SER A 84 3.48 -3.44 -5.20
CA SER A 84 3.15 -3.73 -6.60
C SER A 84 1.71 -4.19 -6.77
N GLU A 85 1.20 -5.01 -5.85
CA GLU A 85 -0.20 -5.41 -5.83
C GLU A 85 -1.11 -4.22 -5.58
N LEU A 86 -0.79 -3.38 -4.59
CA LEU A 86 -1.55 -2.18 -4.32
C LEU A 86 -1.66 -1.29 -5.55
N TYR A 87 -0.54 -1.03 -6.23
CA TYR A 87 -0.51 -0.19 -7.43
C TYR A 87 -1.41 -0.74 -8.56
N ARG A 88 -1.62 -2.06 -8.67
CA ARG A 88 -2.54 -2.65 -9.67
C ARG A 88 -4.01 -2.33 -9.38
N TRP A 89 -4.36 -2.08 -8.13
CA TRP A 89 -5.73 -1.81 -7.70
C TRP A 89 -6.11 -0.32 -7.72
N LEU A 90 -5.11 0.57 -7.81
CA LEU A 90 -5.28 2.02 -7.90
C LEU A 90 -5.59 2.47 -9.33
#